data_AF-A0A7S2QWR1-F1
#
_entry.id   AF-A0A7S2QWR1-F1
#
_cell.length_a   1.000
_cell.length_b   1.000
_cell.length_c   1.000
_cell.angle_alpha   90.00
_cell.angle_beta   90.00
_cell.angle_gamma   90.00
#
_symmetry.space_group_name_H-M   'P 1'
#
loop_
_entity.id
_entity.type
_entity.pdbx_description
1 polymer ?
#
loop_
_entity_poly.entity_id
_entity_poly.type
_entity_poly.pdbx_seq_one_letter_code
_entity_poly.pdbx_strand_id
1 'polypeptide(L)'
;IGVIGAIAIFIRITSAVNIAPWALLAVGRELRHSVWAGALGVAGGVVAALGAAMACIVIDTAYYANQSVLDVFSIVRQPDTWVITPLNLLRYNSNVDNLAIHGLHVRVLHVFVNGPMMFGPMWLSWCFA
;
A
#
# COMPACT_ATOMS: atom_id res chain seq x y z
N ILE A 1 -7.23 3.68 -11.26
CA ILE A 1 -5.97 3.17 -10.65
C ILE A 1 -5.84 3.59 -9.19
N GLY A 2 -6.00 4.89 -8.84
CA GLY A 2 -5.86 5.37 -7.46
C GLY A 2 -6.64 4.58 -6.39
N VAL A 3 -7.96 4.44 -6.52
CA VAL A 3 -8.80 3.68 -5.56
C VAL A 3 -8.36 2.21 -5.44
N ILE A 4 -8.25 1.51 -6.58
CA ILE A 4 -7.85 0.10 -6.63
C ILE A 4 -6.46 -0.08 -6.02
N GLY A 5 -5.54 0.86 -6.31
CA GLY A 5 -4.19 0.91 -5.74
C GLY A 5 -4.19 1.00 -4.23
N ALA A 6 -4.93 1.96 -3.67
CA ALA A 6 -5.03 2.12 -2.23
C ALA A 6 -5.61 0.87 -1.56
N ILE A 7 -6.76 0.36 -2.02
CA ILE A 7 -7.39 -0.84 -1.44
C ILE A 7 -6.44 -2.05 -1.53
N ALA A 8 -5.79 -2.26 -2.68
CA ALA A 8 -4.88 -3.39 -2.85
C ALA A 8 -3.66 -3.32 -1.92
N ILE A 9 -3.16 -2.11 -1.62
CA ILE A 9 -2.05 -1.90 -0.67
C ILE A 9 -2.48 -2.21 0.77
N PHE A 10 -3.71 -1.82 1.15
CA PHE A 10 -4.26 -2.14 2.48
C PHE A 10 -4.50 -3.64 2.67
N ILE A 11 -4.92 -4.35 1.61
CA ILE A 11 -5.06 -5.81 1.65
C ILE A 11 -3.69 -6.49 1.68
N ARG A 12 -2.76 -6.03 0.82
CA ARG A 12 -1.42 -6.62 0.70
C ARG A 12 -0.42 -5.56 0.27
N ILE A 13 0.55 -5.25 1.12
CA ILE A 13 1.55 -4.19 0.85
C ILE A 13 2.36 -4.43 -0.45
N THR A 14 2.57 -5.69 -0.83
CA THR A 14 3.29 -6.05 -2.06
C THR A 14 2.53 -5.68 -3.34
N SER A 15 1.24 -5.38 -3.25
CA SER A 15 0.44 -4.87 -4.37
C SER A 15 0.95 -3.53 -4.89
N ALA A 16 1.65 -2.73 -4.06
CA ALA A 16 2.27 -1.47 -4.49
C ALA A 16 3.21 -1.68 -5.69
N VAL A 17 4.04 -2.73 -5.63
CA VAL A 17 4.99 -3.08 -6.70
C VAL A 17 4.26 -3.51 -7.97
N ASN A 18 3.16 -4.24 -7.84
CA ASN A 18 2.37 -4.72 -8.98
C ASN A 18 1.59 -3.61 -9.69
N ILE A 19 1.17 -2.57 -8.96
CA ILE A 19 0.36 -1.47 -9.50
C ILE A 19 1.22 -0.34 -10.07
N ALA A 20 2.45 -0.16 -9.58
CA ALA A 20 3.35 0.91 -10.02
C ALA A 20 3.59 0.94 -11.54
N PRO A 21 3.87 -0.17 -12.26
CA PRO A 21 4.06 -0.14 -13.71
C PRO A 21 2.83 0.38 -14.46
N TRP A 22 1.62 -0.03 -14.04
CA TRP A 22 0.37 0.41 -14.66
C TRP A 22 0.09 1.88 -14.40
N ALA A 23 0.38 2.36 -13.18
CA ALA A 23 0.27 3.78 -12.85
C ALA A 23 1.24 4.62 -13.70
N LEU A 24 2.50 4.21 -13.80
CA LEU A 24 3.52 4.89 -14.60
C LEU A 24 3.18 4.89 -16.09
N LEU A 25 2.69 3.78 -16.64
CA LEU A 25 2.25 3.69 -18.04
C LEU A 25 1.04 4.58 -18.31
N ALA A 26 0.07 4.64 -17.41
CA ALA A 26 -1.09 5.51 -17.55
C ALA A 26 -0.67 6.99 -17.60
N VAL A 27 0.18 7.40 -16.65
CA VAL A 27 0.71 8.77 -16.61
C VAL A 27 1.57 9.07 -17.84
N GLY A 28 2.46 8.15 -18.23
CA GLY A 28 3.31 8.31 -19.40
C GLY A 28 2.55 8.39 -20.72
N ARG A 29 1.40 7.72 -20.84
CA ARG A 29 0.51 7.86 -22.01
C ARG A 29 -0.15 9.23 -22.05
N GLU A 30 -0.69 9.69 -20.93
CA GLU A 30 -1.36 11.00 -20.87
C GLU A 30 -0.37 12.16 -21.10
N LEU A 31 0.84 12.08 -20.53
CA LEU A 31 1.88 13.10 -20.72
C LEU A 31 2.33 13.23 -22.18
N ARG A 32 2.25 12.15 -22.98
CA ARG A 32 2.55 12.20 -24.42
C ARG A 32 1.47 12.92 -25.23
N HIS A 33 0.23 12.90 -24.75
CA HIS A 33 -0.88 13.61 -25.40
C HIS A 33 -0.95 15.07 -24.96
N SER A 34 -0.88 15.33 -23.65
CA SER A 34 -0.88 16.67 -23.08
C SER A 34 -0.35 16.64 -21.65
N VAL A 35 0.60 17.51 -21.34
CA VAL A 35 1.15 17.65 -19.98
C VAL A 35 0.07 18.02 -18.96
N TRP A 36 -0.94 18.80 -19.37
CA TRP A 36 -2.05 19.20 -18.50
C TRP A 36 -3.01 18.05 -18.23
N ALA A 37 -3.33 17.25 -19.25
CA ALA A 37 -4.16 16.06 -19.08
C ALA A 37 -3.46 15.04 -18.16
N GLY A 38 -2.15 14.84 -18.34
CA GLY A 38 -1.35 14.01 -17.44
C GLY A 38 -1.34 14.51 -16.01
N ALA A 39 -1.11 15.81 -15.79
CA ALA A 39 -1.12 16.41 -14.46
C ALA A 39 -2.48 16.27 -13.74
N LEU A 40 -3.59 16.54 -14.46
CA LEU A 40 -4.93 16.37 -13.92
C LEU A 40 -5.26 14.90 -13.62
N GLY A 41 -4.81 13.98 -14.49
CA GLY A 41 -4.96 12.54 -14.28
C GLY A 41 -4.22 12.05 -13.03
N VAL A 42 -2.98 12.51 -12.81
CA VAL A 42 -2.21 12.22 -11.59
C VAL A 42 -2.92 12.78 -10.37
N ALA A 43 -3.32 14.05 -10.40
CA ALA A 43 -4.00 14.70 -9.28
C ALA A 43 -5.29 13.97 -8.90
N GLY A 44 -6.14 13.64 -9.88
CA GLY A 44 -7.35 12.86 -9.67
C GLY A 44 -7.06 11.45 -9.13
N GLY A 45 -6.02 10.80 -9.64
CA GLY A 45 -5.56 9.51 -9.14
C GLY A 45 -5.09 9.55 -7.69
N VAL A 46 -4.34 10.59 -7.29
CA VAL A 46 -3.86 10.79 -5.92
C VAL A 46 -5.03 11.08 -4.98
N VAL A 47 -5.94 11.99 -5.34
CA VAL A 47 -7.14 12.29 -4.53
C VAL A 47 -7.98 11.02 -4.32
N ALA A 48 -8.18 10.23 -5.38
CA ALA A 48 -8.93 8.99 -5.30
C ALA A 48 -8.23 7.93 -4.42
N ALA A 49 -6.89 7.85 -4.48
CA ALA A 49 -6.12 6.96 -3.61
C ALA A 49 -6.18 7.40 -2.13
N LEU A 50 -6.06 8.69 -1.86
CA LEU A 50 -6.16 9.24 -0.50
C LEU A 50 -7.55 9.03 0.10
N GLY A 51 -8.61 9.26 -0.68
CA GLY A 51 -9.98 9.01 -0.23
C GLY A 51 -10.22 7.53 0.10
N ALA A 52 -9.74 6.63 -0.75
CA ALA A 52 -9.83 5.19 -0.51
C ALA A 52 -8.98 4.76 0.71
N ALA A 53 -7.77 5.30 0.85
CA ALA A 53 -6.91 5.04 2.01
C ALA A 53 -7.56 5.51 3.32
N MET A 54 -8.19 6.70 3.32
CA MET A 54 -8.92 7.21 4.47
C MET A 54 -10.10 6.29 4.83
N ALA A 55 -10.87 5.84 3.83
CA ALA A 55 -11.95 4.89 4.06
C ALA A 55 -11.44 3.58 4.70
N CYS A 56 -10.32 3.03 4.20
CA CYS A 56 -9.70 1.85 4.80
C CYS A 56 -9.23 2.10 6.24
N ILE A 57 -8.59 3.25 6.53
CA ILE A 57 -8.17 3.60 7.90
C ILE A 57 -9.39 3.68 8.83
N VAL A 58 -10.48 4.32 8.41
CA VAL A 58 -11.70 4.44 9.22
C VAL A 58 -12.31 3.06 9.48
N ILE A 59 -12.42 2.21 8.45
CA ILE A 59 -12.95 0.85 8.57
C ILE A 59 -12.09 0.01 9.51
N ASP A 60 -10.77 0.01 9.32
CA ASP A 60 -9.83 -0.76 10.15
C ASP A 60 -9.88 -0.25 11.59
N THR A 61 -9.85 1.07 11.80
CA THR A 61 -9.92 1.67 13.14
C THR A 61 -11.23 1.32 13.84
N ALA A 62 -12.37 1.43 13.15
CA ALA A 62 -13.67 1.04 13.69
C ALA A 62 -13.68 -0.44 14.10
N TYR A 63 -13.14 -1.31 13.24
CA TYR A 63 -13.07 -2.74 13.48
C TYR A 63 -12.23 -3.08 14.72
N TYR A 64 -11.01 -2.55 14.83
CA TYR A 64 -10.11 -2.84 15.95
C TYR A 64 -10.49 -2.09 17.25
N ALA A 65 -11.17 -0.94 17.16
CA ALA A 65 -11.68 -0.21 18.32
C ALA A 65 -13.06 -0.72 18.79
N ASN A 66 -13.66 -1.69 18.09
CA ASN A 66 -15.03 -2.18 18.32
C ASN A 66 -16.08 -1.03 18.33
N GLN A 67 -15.90 -0.07 17.42
CA GLN A 67 -16.78 1.08 17.23
C GLN A 67 -17.60 0.92 15.94
N SER A 68 -18.74 1.60 15.86
CA SER A 68 -19.53 1.61 14.62
C SER A 68 -18.86 2.46 13.55
N VAL A 69 -18.74 1.92 12.33
CA VAL A 69 -18.26 2.68 11.16
C VAL A 69 -19.14 3.89 10.81
N LEU A 70 -20.37 3.95 11.32
CA LEU A 70 -21.27 5.09 11.10
C LEU A 70 -20.91 6.30 11.96
N ASP A 71 -20.16 6.10 13.04
CA ASP A 71 -19.68 7.18 13.91
C ASP A 71 -18.29 7.68 13.47
N VAL A 72 -18.16 8.01 12.18
CA VAL A 72 -16.88 8.45 11.58
C VAL A 72 -16.31 9.66 12.31
N PHE A 73 -17.17 10.56 12.82
CA PHE A 73 -16.74 11.77 13.51
C PHE A 73 -15.97 11.47 14.81
N SER A 74 -16.37 10.45 15.58
CA SER A 74 -15.64 10.09 16.80
C SER A 74 -14.28 9.48 16.48
N ILE A 75 -14.21 8.62 15.46
CA ILE A 75 -12.98 8.00 14.96
C ILE A 75 -11.98 9.06 14.47
N VAL A 76 -12.44 9.98 13.61
CA VAL A 76 -11.56 11.00 13.02
C VAL A 76 -11.02 11.98 14.06
N ARG A 77 -11.75 12.20 15.17
CA ARG A 77 -11.33 13.09 16.26
C ARG A 77 -10.27 12.49 17.20
N GLN A 78 -9.99 11.20 17.08
CA GLN A 78 -9.03 10.47 17.92
C GLN A 78 -7.89 9.90 17.07
N PRO A 79 -6.99 10.74 16.53
CA PRO A 79 -5.91 10.27 15.65
C PRO A 79 -4.95 9.28 16.32
N ASP A 80 -4.83 9.30 17.64
CA ASP A 80 -3.96 8.39 18.39
C ASP A 80 -4.45 6.93 18.35
N THR A 81 -5.73 6.70 18.02
CA THR A 81 -6.31 5.35 17.90
C THR A 81 -6.32 4.83 16.47
N TRP A 82 -5.84 5.61 15.50
CA TRP A 82 -5.91 5.24 14.09
C TRP A 82 -5.09 4.01 13.77
N VAL A 83 -5.76 3.04 13.14
CA VAL A 83 -5.11 1.84 12.60
C VAL A 83 -4.72 2.09 11.16
N ILE A 84 -3.46 2.46 10.95
CA ILE A 84 -2.88 2.61 9.62
C ILE A 84 -2.20 1.29 9.24
N THR A 85 -2.99 0.32 8.76
CA THR A 85 -2.56 -1.06 8.47
C THR A 85 -1.23 -1.18 7.71
N PRO A 86 -1.00 -0.53 6.55
CA PRO A 86 0.27 -0.65 5.85
C PRO A 86 1.46 -0.12 6.66
N LEU A 87 1.27 0.94 7.45
CA LEU A 87 2.32 1.49 8.31
C LEU A 87 2.61 0.58 9.51
N ASN A 88 1.57 0.03 10.13
CA ASN A 88 1.70 -0.91 11.24
C ASN A 88 2.43 -2.18 10.81
N LEU A 89 2.13 -2.69 9.60
CA LEU A 89 2.85 -3.80 9.00
C LEU A 89 4.34 -3.49 8.81
N LEU A 90 4.69 -2.33 8.27
CA LEU A 90 6.08 -1.92 8.08
C LEU A 90 6.83 -1.79 9.41
N ARG A 91 6.23 -1.15 10.42
CA ARG A 91 6.82 -0.99 11.76
C ARG A 91 7.05 -2.35 12.42
N TYR A 92 6.07 -3.26 12.32
CA TYR A 92 6.18 -4.60 12.90
C TYR A 92 7.32 -5.40 12.26
N ASN A 93 7.40 -5.41 10.92
CA ASN A 93 8.40 -6.18 10.17
C ASN A 93 9.79 -5.55 10.13
N SER A 94 9.94 -4.29 10.54
CA SER A 94 11.26 -3.63 10.62
C SER A 94 11.94 -3.84 11.97
N ASN A 95 11.21 -4.32 12.98
CA ASN A 95 11.77 -4.61 14.30
C ASN A 95 12.40 -6.02 14.34
N VAL A 96 13.71 -6.08 14.60
CA VAL A 96 14.47 -7.34 14.66
C VAL A 96 13.97 -8.26 15.78
N ASP A 97 13.51 -7.71 16.90
CA ASP A 97 12.99 -8.51 18.02
C ASP A 97 11.72 -9.26 17.61
N ASN A 98 10.85 -8.62 16.83
CA ASN A 98 9.65 -9.26 16.28
C ASN A 98 10.02 -10.35 15.26
N LEU A 99 11.03 -10.11 14.42
CA LEU A 99 11.52 -11.09 13.44
C LEU A 99 12.11 -12.32 14.12
N ALA A 100 12.83 -12.13 15.22
CA ALA A 100 13.47 -13.22 15.96
C ALA A 100 12.46 -14.24 16.51
N ILE A 101 11.23 -13.81 16.83
CA ILE A 101 10.13 -14.69 17.29
C ILE A 101 9.77 -15.74 16.22
N HIS A 102 9.95 -15.42 14.94
CA HIS A 102 9.65 -16.30 13.80
C HIS A 102 10.88 -16.98 13.20
N GLY A 103 12.07 -16.77 13.79
CA GLY A 103 13.35 -17.26 13.27
C GLY A 103 13.97 -16.35 12.22
N LEU A 104 15.29 -16.14 12.33
CA LEU A 104 16.04 -15.34 11.36
C LEU A 104 16.45 -16.19 10.16
N HIS A 105 15.83 -15.94 9.01
CA HIS A 105 16.22 -16.58 7.76
C HIS A 105 17.51 -15.96 7.18
N VAL A 106 18.31 -16.80 6.53
CA VAL A 106 19.50 -16.34 5.81
C VAL A 106 19.06 -15.43 4.65
N ARG A 107 19.78 -14.33 4.41
CA ARG A 107 19.44 -13.30 3.40
C ARG A 107 19.23 -13.88 2.00
N VAL A 108 19.93 -14.95 1.65
CA VAL A 108 19.78 -15.68 0.38
C VAL A 108 18.34 -16.19 0.20
N LEU A 109 17.72 -16.68 1.27
CA LEU A 109 16.35 -17.19 1.25
C LEU A 109 15.33 -16.08 0.97
N HIS A 110 15.58 -14.88 1.49
CA HIS A 110 14.76 -13.70 1.18
C HIS A 110 14.82 -13.32 -0.30
N VAL A 111 16.00 -13.41 -0.92
CA VAL A 111 16.19 -13.02 -2.31
C VAL A 111 15.67 -14.06 -3.29
N PHE A 112 15.97 -15.34 -3.08
CA PHE A 112 15.69 -16.39 -4.08
C PHE A 112 14.39 -17.16 -3.86
N VAL A 113 13.79 -17.08 -2.67
CA VAL A 113 12.55 -17.82 -2.37
C VAL A 113 11.43 -16.85 -2.02
N ASN A 114 11.64 -16.01 -1.01
CA ASN A 114 10.57 -15.13 -0.51
C ASN A 114 10.23 -14.04 -1.53
N GLY A 115 11.24 -13.43 -2.17
CA GLY A 115 11.05 -12.45 -3.24
C GLY A 115 10.16 -12.96 -4.38
N PRO A 116 10.51 -14.05 -5.07
CA PRO A 116 9.67 -14.63 -6.12
C PRO A 116 8.27 -15.03 -5.64
N MET A 117 8.14 -15.55 -4.43
CA MET A 117 6.83 -15.91 -3.86
C MET A 117 5.95 -14.69 -3.59
N MET A 118 6.54 -13.58 -3.12
CA MET A 118 5.81 -12.37 -2.76
C MET A 118 5.45 -11.50 -3.95
N PHE A 119 6.37 -11.37 -4.91
CA PHE A 119 6.26 -10.46 -6.06
C PHE A 119 6.01 -11.18 -7.39
N GLY A 120 6.01 -12.51 -7.40
CA GLY A 120 5.77 -13.30 -8.61
C GLY A 120 6.80 -12.98 -9.71
N PRO A 121 6.38 -12.97 -10.99
CA PRO A 121 7.25 -12.65 -12.12
C PRO A 121 7.91 -11.26 -12.03
N MET A 122 7.29 -10.31 -11.32
CA MET A 122 7.83 -8.97 -11.17
C MET A 122 9.14 -8.94 -10.37
N TRP A 123 9.39 -9.94 -9.52
CA TRP A 123 10.65 -10.03 -8.77
C TRP A 123 11.88 -10.04 -9.69
N LEU A 124 11.80 -10.75 -10.82
CA LEU A 124 12.89 -10.86 -11.77
C LEU A 124 13.26 -9.51 -12.38
N SER A 125 12.27 -8.65 -12.64
CA SER A 125 12.53 -7.31 -13.19
C SER A 125 13.35 -6.42 -12.26
N TRP A 126 13.33 -6.67 -10.95
CA TRP A 126 14.10 -5.92 -9.95
C TRP A 126 15.50 -6.50 -9.70
N CYS A 127 15.73 -7.79 -9.96
CA CYS A 127 17.05 -8.40 -9.83
C CYS A 127 17.98 -8.11 -11.01
N PHE A 128 17.43 -7.72 -12.17
CA PHE A 128 18.17 -7.48 -13.42
C PHE A 128 18.12 -6.02 -13.90
N ALA A 129 17.58 -5.11 -13.09
CA ALA A 129 17.61 -3.66 -13.32
C ALA A 129 18.67 -3.02 -12.43
#